data_AF-A0A4Q5R7E9-F1
#
_entry.id   AF-A0A4Q5R7E9-F1
#
_cell.length_a   1.000
_cell.length_b   1.000
_cell.length_c   1.000
_cell.angle_alpha   90.00
_cell.angle_beta   90.00
_cell.angle_gamma   90.00
#
_symmetry.space_group_name_H-M   'P 1'
#
loop_
_entity.id
_entity.type
_entity.pdbx_description
1 polymer ?
#
loop_
_entity_poly.entity_id
_entity_poly.type
_entity_poly.pdbx_seq_one_letter_code
_entity_poly.pdbx_strand_id
1 'polypeptide(L)'
;MSSLAAHVAHGFAQTPKSLSSKYFYDAAGSRLFQQIMALPEYYPTRTELAIFQAQGAAIVQALQAGTAEAPAGQALAVVELGAGDGLKTKILLRDLLAQSAAFTYVPVDISPSALEELVASLRQELPALPT
;
A
#
# COMPACT_ATOMS: atom_id res chain seq x y z
N MET A 1 -5.57 11.76 19.87
CA MET A 1 -5.81 10.33 19.58
C MET A 1 -6.05 9.60 20.90
N SER A 2 -7.14 8.85 21.03
CA SER A 2 -7.40 8.02 22.22
C SER A 2 -6.39 6.86 22.30
N SER A 3 -5.82 6.62 23.48
CA SER A 3 -4.81 5.59 23.70
C SER A 3 -5.41 4.17 23.60
N LEU A 4 -4.57 3.16 23.39
CA LEU A 4 -4.99 1.74 23.40
C LEU A 4 -5.82 1.41 24.65
N ALA A 5 -5.39 1.88 25.82
CA ALA A 5 -6.09 1.65 27.09
C ALA A 5 -7.55 2.15 27.05
N ALA A 6 -7.79 3.33 26.50
CA ALA A 6 -9.15 3.89 26.39
C ALA A 6 -10.03 3.08 25.44
N HIS A 7 -9.50 2.62 24.31
CA HIS A 7 -10.27 1.76 23.39
C HIS A 7 -10.57 0.39 23.99
N VAL A 8 -9.62 -0.21 24.72
CA VAL A 8 -9.84 -1.49 25.41
C VAL A 8 -10.91 -1.34 26.49
N ALA A 9 -10.79 -0.32 27.35
CA ALA A 9 -11.76 -0.07 28.42
C ALA A 9 -13.18 0.13 27.87
N HIS A 10 -13.32 0.94 26.81
CA HIS A 10 -14.62 1.17 26.17
C HIS A 10 -15.17 -0.11 25.51
N GLY A 11 -14.38 -0.78 24.67
CA GLY A 11 -14.82 -1.93 23.91
C GLY A 11 -15.16 -3.15 24.78
N PHE A 12 -14.46 -3.33 25.90
CA PHE A 12 -14.71 -4.44 26.82
C PHE A 12 -15.88 -4.19 27.78
N ALA A 13 -16.31 -2.93 27.93
CA ALA A 13 -17.51 -2.57 28.66
C ALA A 13 -18.80 -2.80 27.84
N GLN A 14 -18.71 -2.99 26.51
CA GLN A 14 -19.85 -3.22 25.63
C GLN A 14 -20.37 -4.67 25.69
N THR A 15 -21.63 -4.86 25.27
CA THR A 15 -22.23 -6.17 25.01
C THR A 15 -22.91 -6.14 23.62
N PRO A 16 -22.37 -6.86 22.62
CA PRO A 16 -21.18 -7.70 22.68
C PRO A 16 -19.89 -6.88 22.86
N LYS A 17 -18.86 -7.49 23.46
CA LYS A 17 -17.53 -6.89 23.59
C LYS A 17 -16.92 -6.72 22.20
N SER A 18 -16.19 -5.64 22.00
CA SER A 18 -15.53 -5.37 20.72
C SER A 18 -14.14 -4.75 20.92
N LEU A 19 -13.28 -4.89 19.92
CA LEU A 19 -12.03 -4.15 19.82
C LEU A 19 -11.72 -3.91 18.34
N SER A 20 -11.17 -2.74 18.01
CA SER A 20 -10.84 -2.41 16.62
C SER A 20 -9.77 -3.35 16.06
N SER A 21 -10.00 -3.87 14.85
CA SER A 21 -9.05 -4.73 14.13
C SER A 21 -7.70 -4.05 13.83
N LYS A 22 -7.59 -2.72 13.93
CA LYS A 22 -6.32 -2.01 13.78
C LYS A 22 -5.24 -2.49 14.76
N TYR A 23 -5.66 -3.08 15.88
CA TYR A 23 -4.76 -3.64 16.89
C TYR A 23 -4.20 -5.02 16.53
N PHE A 24 -4.64 -5.63 15.43
CA PHE A 24 -3.98 -6.81 14.89
C PHE A 24 -2.63 -6.49 14.23
N TYR A 25 -2.34 -5.24 13.91
CA TYR A 25 -1.18 -4.88 13.07
C TYR A 25 0.00 -4.32 13.88
N ASP A 26 0.30 -4.94 15.02
CA ASP A 26 1.63 -4.79 15.62
C ASP A 26 2.68 -5.55 14.80
N ALA A 27 3.96 -5.51 15.20
CA ALA A 27 5.01 -6.18 14.44
C ALA A 27 4.77 -7.69 14.26
N ALA A 28 4.15 -8.36 15.25
CA ALA A 28 3.90 -9.80 15.19
C ALA A 28 2.68 -10.11 14.31
N GLY A 29 1.58 -9.40 14.50
CA GLY A 29 0.37 -9.61 13.73
C GLY A 29 0.48 -9.15 12.27
N SER A 30 1.33 -8.16 11.96
CA SER A 30 1.68 -7.84 10.57
C SER A 30 2.44 -8.99 9.89
N ARG A 31 3.37 -9.65 10.58
CA ARG A 31 4.04 -10.87 10.05
C ARG A 31 3.06 -12.02 9.85
N LEU A 32 2.13 -12.22 10.77
CA LEU A 32 1.07 -13.22 10.61
C LEU A 32 0.18 -12.90 9.41
N PHE A 33 -0.17 -11.63 9.20
CA PHE A 33 -0.97 -11.23 8.04
C PHE A 33 -0.23 -11.50 6.71
N GLN A 34 1.08 -11.26 6.65
CA GLN A 34 1.91 -11.63 5.50
C GLN A 34 1.86 -13.14 5.21
N GLN A 35 1.88 -13.98 6.25
CA GLN A 35 1.72 -15.44 6.10
C GLN A 35 0.30 -15.80 5.62
N ILE A 36 -0.73 -15.13 6.14
CA ILE A 36 -2.13 -15.31 5.69
C ILE A 36 -2.24 -15.01 4.20
N MET A 37 -1.61 -13.94 3.70
CA MET A 37 -1.64 -13.56 2.29
C MET A 37 -1.04 -14.62 1.35
N ALA A 38 -0.16 -15.49 1.86
CA ALA A 38 0.44 -16.59 1.11
C ALA A 38 -0.42 -17.88 1.11
N LEU A 39 -1.48 -17.94 1.91
CA LEU A 39 -2.30 -19.14 2.03
C LEU A 39 -3.08 -19.46 0.74
N PRO A 40 -3.20 -20.73 0.35
CA PRO A 40 -4.00 -21.14 -0.81
C PRO A 40 -5.50 -20.84 -0.63
N GLU A 41 -6.00 -20.65 0.59
CA GLU A 41 -7.38 -20.25 0.84
C GLU A 41 -7.58 -18.73 0.73
N TYR A 42 -6.54 -17.94 1.01
CA TYR A 42 -6.59 -16.48 0.98
C TYR A 42 -6.25 -15.92 -0.41
N TYR A 43 -7.22 -16.02 -1.32
CA TYR A 43 -7.05 -15.53 -2.69
C TYR A 43 -6.90 -14.01 -2.90
N PRO A 44 -7.39 -13.10 -2.02
CA PRO A 44 -7.42 -11.67 -2.33
C PRO A 44 -6.09 -11.11 -2.82
N THR A 45 -4.99 -11.39 -2.11
CA THR A 45 -3.66 -10.86 -2.46
C THR A 45 -3.20 -11.31 -3.84
N ARG A 46 -3.30 -12.61 -4.15
CA ARG A 46 -2.87 -13.13 -5.46
C ARG A 46 -3.77 -12.67 -6.60
N THR A 47 -5.08 -12.52 -6.36
CA THR A 47 -6.02 -12.06 -7.38
C THR A 47 -5.77 -10.59 -7.71
N GLU A 48 -5.58 -9.75 -6.70
CA GLU A 48 -5.25 -8.34 -6.90
C GLU A 48 -3.90 -8.18 -7.60
N LEU A 49 -2.88 -8.96 -7.19
CA LEU A 49 -1.58 -8.98 -7.87
C LEU A 49 -1.71 -9.32 -9.35
N ALA A 50 -2.50 -10.35 -9.70
CA ALA A 50 -2.74 -10.75 -11.07
C ALA A 50 -3.44 -9.65 -11.89
N ILE A 51 -4.35 -8.88 -11.28
CA ILE A 51 -4.98 -7.73 -11.93
C ILE A 51 -3.95 -6.65 -12.22
N PHE A 52 -3.10 -6.28 -11.26
CA PHE A 52 -2.03 -5.30 -11.49
C PHE A 52 -1.06 -5.76 -12.58
N GLN A 53 -0.67 -7.03 -12.59
CA GLN A 53 0.21 -7.59 -13.63
C GLN A 53 -0.43 -7.54 -15.03
N ALA A 54 -1.73 -7.81 -15.13
CA ALA A 54 -2.43 -7.84 -16.41
C ALA A 54 -2.86 -6.46 -16.92
N GLN A 55 -3.16 -5.53 -16.01
CA GLN A 55 -3.81 -4.25 -16.33
C GLN A 55 -2.97 -3.02 -16.02
N GLY A 56 -1.78 -3.16 -15.41
CA GLY A 56 -0.98 -2.03 -14.96
C GLY A 56 -0.66 -1.01 -16.05
N ALA A 57 -0.27 -1.46 -17.25
CA ALA A 57 -0.06 -0.57 -18.40
C ALA A 57 -1.34 0.22 -18.78
N ALA A 58 -2.50 -0.43 -18.82
CA ALA A 58 -3.77 0.21 -19.15
C ALA A 58 -4.21 1.21 -18.05
N ILE A 59 -3.95 0.89 -16.78
CA ILE A 59 -4.18 1.79 -15.65
C ILE A 59 -3.33 3.06 -15.82
N VAL A 60 -2.03 2.92 -16.13
CA VAL A 60 -1.14 4.07 -16.34
C VAL A 60 -1.60 4.94 -17.51
N GLN A 61 -2.00 4.34 -18.64
CA GLN A 61 -2.53 5.08 -19.78
C GLN A 61 -3.79 5.89 -19.40
N ALA A 62 -4.71 5.28 -18.65
CA ALA A 62 -5.91 5.97 -18.18
C ALA A 62 -5.58 7.12 -17.23
N LEU A 63 -4.61 6.93 -16.32
CA LEU A 63 -4.14 7.98 -15.41
C LEU A 63 -3.52 9.15 -16.18
N GLN A 64 -2.64 8.87 -17.14
CA GLN A 64 -1.99 9.89 -17.96
C GLN A 64 -3.02 10.70 -18.78
N ALA A 65 -3.99 10.02 -19.39
CA ALA A 65 -5.07 10.67 -20.13
C ALA A 65 -5.90 11.61 -19.24
N GLY A 66 -6.22 11.18 -18.02
CA GLY A 66 -6.94 12.02 -17.04
C GLY A 66 -6.15 13.25 -16.58
N THR A 67 -4.82 13.20 -16.66
CA THR A 67 -3.93 14.33 -16.32
C THR A 67 -3.54 15.21 -17.51
N ALA A 68 -4.06 14.92 -18.72
CA ALA A 68 -3.69 15.66 -19.93
C ALA A 68 -4.09 17.15 -19.89
N GLU A 69 -5.12 17.50 -19.10
CA GLU A 69 -5.54 18.89 -18.89
C GLU A 69 -4.84 19.58 -17.70
N ALA A 70 -3.98 18.85 -16.97
CA ALA A 70 -3.26 19.43 -15.85
C ALA A 70 -2.23 20.47 -16.34
N PRO A 71 -1.97 21.55 -15.58
CA PRO A 71 -0.90 22.49 -15.85
C PRO A 71 0.42 21.81 -16.22
N ALA A 72 1.10 22.34 -17.22
CA ALA A 72 2.38 21.82 -17.67
C ALA A 72 3.37 21.71 -16.47
N GLY A 73 3.90 20.51 -16.26
CA GLY A 73 4.81 20.20 -15.16
C GLY A 73 4.16 19.64 -13.89
N GLN A 74 2.83 19.48 -13.84
CA GLN A 74 2.17 18.80 -12.72
C GLN A 74 2.32 17.28 -12.83
N ALA A 75 3.00 16.67 -11.85
CA ALA A 75 3.18 15.22 -11.75
C ALA A 75 2.00 14.55 -11.04
N LEU A 76 1.72 13.29 -11.39
CA LEU A 76 0.75 12.45 -10.70
C LEU A 76 1.24 12.13 -9.28
N ALA A 77 0.39 12.27 -8.26
CA ALA A 77 0.71 11.79 -6.91
C ALA A 77 0.09 10.40 -6.68
N VAL A 78 0.92 9.37 -6.52
CA VAL A 78 0.50 8.02 -6.17
C VAL A 78 0.58 7.87 -4.65
N VAL A 79 -0.56 8.01 -3.97
CA VAL A 79 -0.65 7.88 -2.51
C VAL A 79 -1.16 6.49 -2.15
N GLU A 80 -0.33 5.68 -1.49
CA GLU A 80 -0.70 4.34 -1.06
C GLU A 80 -1.06 4.33 0.43
N LEU A 81 -2.30 3.98 0.73
CA LEU A 81 -2.81 3.89 2.10
C LEU A 81 -2.71 2.45 2.61
N GLY A 82 -1.86 2.22 3.60
CA GLY A 82 -1.52 0.88 4.09
C GLY A 82 -0.54 0.18 3.16
N ALA A 83 0.62 0.80 2.94
CA ALA A 83 1.57 0.37 1.92
C ALA A 83 2.21 -1.00 2.18
N GLY A 84 2.33 -1.44 3.44
CA GLY A 84 2.93 -2.72 3.77
C GLY A 84 4.32 -2.91 3.11
N ASP A 85 4.49 -4.01 2.38
CA ASP A 85 5.71 -4.34 1.62
C ASP A 85 5.73 -3.78 0.19
N GLY A 86 4.66 -3.09 -0.22
CA GLY A 86 4.49 -2.49 -1.54
C GLY A 86 4.46 -3.49 -2.69
N LEU A 87 4.24 -4.79 -2.44
CA LEU A 87 4.33 -5.85 -3.45
C LEU A 87 3.55 -5.52 -4.74
N LYS A 88 2.31 -5.06 -4.57
CA LYS A 88 1.41 -4.72 -5.67
C LYS A 88 1.79 -3.39 -6.31
N THR A 89 2.05 -2.37 -5.49
CA THR A 89 2.33 -1.02 -5.96
C THR A 89 3.62 -0.95 -6.75
N LYS A 90 4.63 -1.74 -6.39
CA LYS A 90 5.87 -1.88 -7.19
C LYS A 90 5.60 -2.26 -8.65
N ILE A 91 4.53 -3.00 -8.96
CA ILE A 91 4.14 -3.29 -10.36
C ILE A 91 3.70 -2.00 -11.04
N LEU A 92 2.78 -1.25 -10.43
CA LEU A 92 2.30 0.01 -10.97
C LEU A 92 3.44 1.04 -11.12
N LEU A 93 4.35 1.12 -10.15
CA LEU A 93 5.52 2.00 -10.20
C LEU A 93 6.45 1.63 -11.36
N ARG A 94 6.66 0.34 -11.64
CA ARG A 94 7.41 -0.12 -12.82
C ARG A 94 6.75 0.31 -14.12
N ASP A 95 5.43 0.17 -14.22
CA ASP A 95 4.70 0.57 -15.42
C ASP A 95 4.70 2.10 -15.64
N LEU A 96 4.63 2.88 -14.55
CA LEU A 96 4.77 4.33 -14.59
C LEU A 96 6.17 4.75 -15.07
N LEU A 97 7.22 4.11 -14.53
CA LEU A 97 8.60 4.36 -14.96
C LEU A 97 8.83 3.95 -16.42
N ALA A 98 8.33 2.80 -16.84
CA ALA A 98 8.48 2.29 -18.21
C ALA A 98 7.83 3.19 -19.26
N GLN A 99 6.76 3.89 -18.88
CA GLN A 99 6.04 4.85 -19.74
C GLN A 99 6.50 6.29 -19.56
N SER A 100 7.62 6.52 -18.85
CA SER A 100 8.18 7.84 -18.57
C SER A 100 7.15 8.81 -17.98
N ALA A 101 6.22 8.31 -17.16
CA ALA A 101 5.23 9.14 -16.50
C ALA A 101 5.92 10.08 -15.49
N ALA A 102 5.45 11.32 -15.41
CA ALA A 102 5.83 12.23 -14.33
C ALA A 102 4.97 11.92 -13.10
N PHE A 103 5.56 11.37 -12.04
CA PHE A 103 4.84 11.03 -10.81
C PHE A 103 5.71 11.15 -9.56
N THR A 104 5.05 11.23 -8.40
CA THR A 104 5.63 11.05 -7.07
C THR A 104 4.92 9.91 -6.36
N TYR A 105 5.65 9.17 -5.53
CA TYR A 105 5.10 8.06 -4.76
C TYR A 105 5.13 8.37 -3.26
N VAL A 106 3.99 8.24 -2.59
CA VAL A 106 3.80 8.58 -1.18
C VAL A 106 3.24 7.37 -0.42
N PRO A 107 4.10 6.52 0.17
CA PRO A 107 3.67 5.42 1.00
C PRO A 107 3.19 5.92 2.37
N VAL A 108 2.01 5.48 2.79
CA VAL A 108 1.46 5.77 4.12
C VAL A 108 1.15 4.46 4.82
N ASP A 109 1.70 4.27 6.03
CA ASP A 109 1.40 3.09 6.85
C ASP A 109 1.39 3.47 8.34
N ILE A 110 0.65 2.70 9.14
CA ILE A 110 0.65 2.83 10.59
C ILE A 110 1.86 2.13 11.22
N SER A 111 2.49 1.19 10.50
CA SER A 111 3.67 0.46 10.92
C SER A 111 4.95 1.15 10.43
N PRO A 112 5.78 1.71 11.34
CA PRO A 112 7.06 2.33 10.96
C PRO A 112 8.03 1.32 10.34
N SER A 113 8.08 0.09 10.86
CA SER A 113 8.96 -0.96 10.35
C SER A 113 8.59 -1.37 8.91
N ALA A 114 7.28 -1.41 8.58
CA ALA A 114 6.85 -1.69 7.21
C ALA A 114 7.32 -0.59 6.25
N LEU A 115 7.22 0.69 6.63
CA LEU A 115 7.71 1.79 5.81
C LEU A 115 9.22 1.76 5.61
N GLU A 116 10.00 1.45 6.66
CA GLU A 116 11.46 1.33 6.57
C GLU A 116 11.88 0.20 5.62
N GLU A 117 11.26 -0.97 5.76
CA GLU A 117 11.49 -2.14 4.88
C GLU A 117 11.10 -1.83 3.43
N LEU A 118 9.94 -1.20 3.22
CA LEU A 118 9.46 -0.78 1.90
C LEU A 118 10.43 0.20 1.23
N VAL A 119 10.85 1.25 1.94
CA VAL A 119 11.78 2.25 1.38
C VAL A 119 13.13 1.61 1.02
N ALA A 120 13.66 0.74 1.89
CA ALA A 120 14.90 0.02 1.61
C ALA A 120 14.78 -0.85 0.35
N SER A 121 13.67 -1.57 0.24
CA SER A 121 13.38 -2.43 -0.89
C SER A 121 13.15 -1.65 -2.20
N LEU A 122 12.44 -0.52 -2.17
CA LEU A 122 12.23 0.33 -3.34
C LEU A 122 13.56 0.90 -3.87
N ARG A 123 14.47 1.32 -3.00
CA ARG A 123 15.80 1.80 -3.41
C ARG A 123 16.62 0.73 -4.14
N GLN A 124 16.44 -0.54 -3.78
CA GLN A 124 17.13 -1.66 -4.41
C GLN A 124 16.45 -2.09 -5.71
N GLU A 125 15.13 -2.22 -5.70
CA GLU A 125 14.36 -2.76 -6.84
C GLU A 125 14.04 -1.72 -7.91
N LEU A 126 13.89 -0.44 -7.54
CA LEU A 126 13.48 0.67 -8.40
C LEU A 126 14.38 1.89 -8.16
N PRO A 127 15.68 1.82 -8.49
CA PRO A 127 16.62 2.92 -8.24
C PRO A 127 16.33 4.20 -9.04
N ALA A 128 15.52 4.11 -10.10
CA ALA A 128 15.06 5.24 -10.90
C ALA A 128 13.80 5.93 -10.32
N LEU A 129 13.25 5.41 -9.22
CA LEU A 129 12.08 6.00 -8.58
C LEU A 129 12.44 7.39 -8.02
N PRO A 130 11.70 8.45 -8.38
CA PRO A 130 11.95 9.77 -7.83
C PRO A 130 11.68 9.76 -6.32
N THR A 131 12.69 10.16 -5.54
CA THR A 131 12.61 10.36 -4.08
C THR A 131 12.11 11.73 -3.72
#